data_AF-D6QZS8-F1
#
_entry.id   AF-D6QZS8-F1
#
_cell.length_a   1.000
_cell.length_b   1.000
_cell.length_c   1.000
_cell.angle_alpha   90.00
_cell.angle_beta   90.00
_cell.angle_gamma   90.00
#
_symmetry.space_group_name_H-M   'P 1'
#
loop_
_entity.id
_entity.type
_entity.pdbx_description
1 polymer ?
#
loop_
_entity_poly.entity_id
_entity_poly.type
_entity_poly.pdbx_seq_one_letter_code
_entity_poly.pdbx_strand_id
1 'polypeptide(L)'
;GICGDNHAVCSCYAQQMAYGVQPPNLGEWIVNLGEAAEYMFDHNIFQENLVGVDYCEKMVAETNPGVLEQANRTESPHFEAHGYRTIGDIMRSLNPFSGEFYREALQVSRYTREMFCLMEGRHVHPSTLYPGGVGTTATIQLFTDYITRLMRYVEFMKKVVPMHDDLFDFIYTAMPGYEENGRRRVLLGCWGAFQDPDVCNFEYRDMAGWGRAMFVTPGVVVDGKLVTNSLVDINLGIRILLGSSYYDDWEGQEMFVKSDPLGNPVDRRHPWNQHTNPHPQKRDFSDKYSWVMSPRWFDGTDHLALDTGGGPIARLWSTALSGLVNTNNIKATGNSVEINLPKTALKPEVTLEWKIPQWSNTIERNRARTYFQAYAAAAALHFAEKSLEEIRAGHTKTWAEFKVPDEAIGCGFTEAVRGVLSHHLVIKGGKIANYHPYPPTPWNANPTDSYGTPGPYEDAVQNT
;
A
#
# COMPACT_ATOMS: atom_id res chain seq x y z
N GLY A 1 1.27 -12.29 -8.61
CA GLY A 1 2.69 -12.07 -8.95
C GLY A 1 2.95 -10.65 -9.43
N ILE A 2 2.37 -9.65 -8.77
CA ILE A 2 2.76 -8.23 -8.95
C ILE A 2 3.22 -7.62 -7.62
N CYS A 3 2.63 -8.07 -6.50
CA CYS A 3 2.96 -7.67 -5.12
C CYS A 3 3.35 -8.90 -4.25
N GLY A 4 4.21 -9.77 -4.79
CA GLY A 4 4.60 -11.03 -4.14
C GLY A 4 5.56 -10.84 -2.97
N ASP A 5 6.43 -9.85 -3.10
CA ASP A 5 7.35 -9.27 -2.12
C ASP A 5 6.63 -8.76 -0.87
N ASN A 6 5.56 -7.96 -0.98
CA ASN A 6 4.82 -7.48 0.19
C ASN A 6 4.32 -8.64 1.08
N HIS A 7 3.87 -9.74 0.45
CA HIS A 7 3.51 -10.97 1.17
C HIS A 7 4.71 -11.65 1.82
N ALA A 8 5.87 -11.66 1.17
CA ALA A 8 7.09 -12.22 1.72
C ALA A 8 7.58 -11.40 2.93
N VAL A 9 7.53 -10.06 2.85
CA VAL A 9 7.85 -9.14 3.95
C VAL A 9 6.88 -9.30 5.11
N CYS A 10 5.57 -9.25 4.85
CA CYS A 10 4.56 -9.44 5.90
C CYS A 10 4.67 -10.81 6.56
N SER A 11 4.98 -11.86 5.79
CA SER A 11 5.27 -13.20 6.31
C SER A 11 6.52 -13.20 7.20
N CYS A 12 7.59 -12.51 6.82
CA CYS A 12 8.79 -12.38 7.66
C CYS A 12 8.47 -11.64 8.95
N TYR A 13 7.66 -10.58 8.92
CA TYR A 13 7.23 -9.87 10.14
C TYR A 13 6.44 -10.78 11.10
N ALA A 14 5.51 -11.60 10.57
CA ALA A 14 4.78 -12.57 11.37
C ALA A 14 5.70 -13.63 12.00
N GLN A 15 6.69 -14.09 11.23
CA GLN A 15 7.69 -15.05 11.70
C GLN A 15 8.64 -14.43 12.73
N GLN A 16 9.09 -13.20 12.54
CA GLN A 16 9.94 -12.48 13.50
C GLN A 16 9.28 -12.37 14.86
N MET A 17 7.99 -12.02 14.88
CA MET A 17 7.18 -12.02 16.10
C MET A 17 7.07 -13.43 16.72
N ALA A 18 6.72 -14.43 15.92
CA ALA A 18 6.56 -15.80 16.41
C ALA A 18 7.87 -16.39 16.96
N TYR A 19 9.00 -16.07 16.36
CA TYR A 19 10.32 -16.62 16.72
C TYR A 19 11.03 -15.80 17.79
N GLY A 20 10.51 -14.61 18.13
CA GLY A 20 11.16 -13.67 19.05
C GLY A 20 12.50 -13.19 18.54
N VAL A 21 12.60 -12.89 17.24
CA VAL A 21 13.85 -12.43 16.60
C VAL A 21 13.69 -11.04 16.01
N GLN A 22 14.57 -10.14 16.41
CA GLN A 22 14.72 -8.82 15.81
C GLN A 22 15.87 -8.86 14.77
N PRO A 23 15.64 -8.50 13.51
CA PRO A 23 16.70 -8.37 12.52
C PRO A 23 17.65 -7.22 12.89
N PRO A 24 18.91 -7.22 12.42
CA PRO A 24 19.76 -6.04 12.54
C PRO A 24 19.15 -4.83 11.81
N ASN A 25 19.39 -3.62 12.33
CA ASN A 25 18.85 -2.37 11.76
C ASN A 25 19.10 -2.24 10.25
N LEU A 26 20.33 -2.54 9.81
CA LEU A 26 20.69 -2.48 8.38
C LEU A 26 19.88 -3.46 7.54
N GLY A 27 19.53 -4.64 8.08
CA GLY A 27 18.66 -5.59 7.40
C GLY A 27 17.28 -5.00 7.14
N GLU A 28 16.71 -4.31 8.12
CA GLU A 28 15.40 -3.67 8.01
C GLU A 28 15.44 -2.42 7.10
N TRP A 29 16.52 -1.63 7.12
CA TRP A 29 16.67 -0.53 6.15
C TRP A 29 16.76 -1.01 4.70
N ILE A 30 17.37 -2.18 4.46
CA ILE A 30 17.39 -2.82 3.14
C ILE A 30 15.97 -3.26 2.74
N VAL A 31 15.20 -3.85 3.65
CA VAL A 31 13.78 -4.20 3.40
C VAL A 31 12.97 -2.94 3.05
N ASN A 32 13.12 -1.86 3.81
CA ASN A 32 12.44 -0.60 3.54
C ASN A 32 12.81 -0.01 2.16
N LEU A 33 14.08 -0.10 1.74
CA LEU A 33 14.50 0.30 0.39
C LEU A 33 13.93 -0.60 -0.71
N GLY A 34 13.81 -1.91 -0.45
CA GLY A 34 13.16 -2.86 -1.35
C GLY A 34 11.69 -2.54 -1.55
N GLU A 35 10.93 -2.47 -0.47
CA GLU A 35 9.48 -2.17 -0.49
C GLU A 35 9.21 -0.75 -1.05
N ALA A 36 10.08 0.23 -0.79
CA ALA A 36 9.96 1.56 -1.40
C ALA A 36 10.12 1.47 -2.93
N ALA A 37 11.05 0.66 -3.43
CA ALA A 37 11.22 0.42 -4.86
C ALA A 37 10.04 -0.33 -5.47
N GLU A 38 9.43 -1.26 -4.74
CA GLU A 38 8.17 -1.90 -5.15
C GLU A 38 7.06 -0.86 -5.35
N TYR A 39 6.84 0.02 -4.36
CA TYR A 39 5.85 1.10 -4.51
C TYR A 39 6.13 1.99 -5.71
N MET A 40 7.40 2.38 -5.92
CA MET A 40 7.79 3.19 -7.09
C MET A 40 7.53 2.45 -8.41
N PHE A 41 7.79 1.14 -8.46
CA PHE A 41 7.56 0.31 -9.63
C PHE A 41 6.06 0.12 -9.93
N ASP A 42 5.30 -0.45 -8.99
CA ASP A 42 3.93 -0.91 -9.25
C ASP A 42 3.03 0.30 -9.48
N HIS A 43 3.12 1.35 -8.66
CA HIS A 43 2.32 2.56 -8.88
C HIS A 43 2.58 3.20 -10.23
N ASN A 44 3.85 3.29 -10.66
CA ASN A 44 4.18 3.82 -12.00
C ASN A 44 3.56 2.98 -13.11
N ILE A 45 3.77 1.66 -13.12
CA ILE A 45 3.30 0.83 -14.24
C ILE A 45 1.76 0.70 -14.22
N PHE A 46 1.15 0.64 -13.03
CA PHE A 46 -0.29 0.56 -12.89
C PHE A 46 -0.97 1.88 -13.29
N GLN A 47 -0.47 3.00 -12.80
CA GLN A 47 -1.05 4.31 -13.07
C GLN A 47 -0.88 4.70 -14.55
N GLU A 48 0.28 4.47 -15.16
CA GLU A 48 0.54 4.97 -16.52
C GLU A 48 0.21 3.98 -17.64
N ASN A 49 0.25 2.68 -17.35
CA ASN A 49 0.08 1.66 -18.40
C ASN A 49 -1.21 0.84 -18.28
N LEU A 50 -1.95 0.97 -17.17
CA LEU A 50 -3.25 0.34 -16.99
C LEU A 50 -4.34 1.41 -16.77
N VAL A 51 -4.33 2.12 -15.65
CA VAL A 51 -5.35 3.13 -15.32
C VAL A 51 -5.32 4.32 -16.28
N GLY A 52 -4.14 4.82 -16.62
CA GLY A 52 -3.96 5.96 -17.50
C GLY A 52 -4.52 5.75 -18.92
N VAL A 53 -4.73 4.49 -19.31
CA VAL A 53 -5.38 4.15 -20.59
C VAL A 53 -6.85 4.55 -20.59
N ASP A 54 -7.53 4.53 -19.44
CA ASP A 54 -8.90 5.02 -19.32
C ASP A 54 -9.01 6.53 -19.59
N TYR A 55 -7.90 7.25 -19.47
CA TYR A 55 -7.79 8.70 -19.72
C TYR A 55 -7.01 9.03 -20.99
N CYS A 56 -6.64 8.03 -21.82
CA CYS A 56 -5.93 8.29 -23.05
C CYS A 56 -6.84 8.87 -24.14
N GLU A 57 -6.25 9.54 -25.12
CA GLU A 57 -6.99 10.17 -26.22
C GLU A 57 -7.95 9.19 -26.89
N LYS A 58 -7.52 7.96 -27.19
CA LYS A 58 -8.37 6.97 -27.87
C LYS A 58 -9.61 6.62 -27.05
N MET A 59 -9.44 6.34 -25.75
CA MET A 59 -10.56 6.00 -24.88
C MET A 59 -11.52 7.18 -24.73
N VAL A 60 -10.99 8.39 -24.51
CA VAL A 60 -11.81 9.59 -24.36
C VAL A 60 -12.51 9.95 -25.67
N ALA A 61 -11.88 9.75 -26.83
CA ALA A 61 -12.51 9.95 -28.14
C ALA A 61 -13.71 9.01 -28.36
N GLU A 62 -13.57 7.74 -27.96
CA GLU A 62 -14.60 6.72 -28.13
C GLU A 62 -15.81 6.92 -27.18
N THR A 63 -15.55 7.43 -25.98
CA THR A 63 -16.58 7.52 -24.92
C THR A 63 -17.14 8.93 -24.73
N ASN A 64 -16.29 9.96 -24.85
CA ASN A 64 -16.61 11.36 -24.52
C ASN A 64 -15.93 12.34 -25.51
N PRO A 65 -16.28 12.32 -26.80
CA PRO A 65 -15.58 13.11 -27.84
C PRO A 65 -15.59 14.63 -27.58
N GLY A 66 -16.65 15.16 -26.95
CA GLY A 66 -16.71 16.57 -26.55
C GLY A 66 -15.68 16.95 -25.48
N VAL A 67 -15.39 16.04 -24.54
CA VAL A 67 -14.34 16.22 -23.52
C VAL A 67 -12.96 16.27 -24.17
N LEU A 68 -12.70 15.43 -25.18
CA LEU A 68 -11.44 15.48 -25.92
C LEU A 68 -11.28 16.80 -26.71
N GLU A 69 -12.35 17.31 -27.32
CA GLU A 69 -12.31 18.61 -28.01
C GLU A 69 -11.99 19.75 -27.04
N GLN A 70 -12.54 19.70 -25.83
CA GLN A 70 -12.19 20.63 -24.76
C GLN A 70 -10.73 20.46 -24.34
N ALA A 71 -10.26 19.23 -24.08
CA ALA A 71 -8.89 18.92 -23.67
C ALA A 71 -7.84 19.45 -24.66
N ASN A 72 -8.11 19.36 -25.97
CA ASN A 72 -7.22 19.86 -27.02
C ASN A 72 -7.11 21.40 -27.05
N ARG A 73 -8.00 22.13 -26.37
CA ARG A 73 -8.00 23.60 -26.27
C ARG A 73 -7.64 24.11 -24.88
N THR A 74 -7.63 23.25 -23.86
CA THR A 74 -7.28 23.61 -22.49
C THR A 74 -5.76 23.54 -22.30
N GLU A 75 -5.14 24.67 -21.98
CA GLU A 75 -3.73 24.73 -21.61
C GLU A 75 -3.48 24.04 -20.25
N SER A 76 -2.35 23.34 -20.13
CA SER A 76 -1.92 22.70 -18.91
C SER A 76 -1.34 23.73 -17.92
N PRO A 77 -1.93 23.91 -16.71
CA PRO A 77 -1.41 24.83 -15.70
C PRO A 77 0.08 24.67 -15.39
N HIS A 78 0.59 23.44 -15.42
CA HIS A 78 1.97 23.12 -15.08
C HIS A 78 2.83 22.71 -16.28
N PHE A 79 2.53 23.21 -17.49
CA PHE A 79 3.26 22.82 -18.71
C PHE A 79 4.79 22.98 -18.61
N GLU A 80 5.30 23.97 -17.87
CA GLU A 80 6.73 24.17 -17.63
C GLU A 80 7.38 23.01 -16.85
N ALA A 81 6.60 22.31 -16.02
CA ALA A 81 7.08 21.18 -15.24
C ALA A 81 7.18 19.90 -16.10
N HIS A 82 6.18 19.63 -16.94
CA HIS A 82 6.03 18.34 -17.62
C HIS A 82 6.13 18.37 -19.16
N GLY A 83 6.09 19.54 -19.78
CA GLY A 83 6.34 19.74 -21.22
C GLY A 83 5.13 19.56 -22.15
N TYR A 84 3.93 19.32 -21.61
CA TYR A 84 2.71 19.17 -22.39
C TYR A 84 1.92 20.48 -22.37
N ARG A 85 1.69 21.09 -23.54
CA ARG A 85 1.07 22.42 -23.64
C ARG A 85 -0.42 22.37 -23.30
N THR A 86 -1.10 21.31 -23.74
CA THR A 86 -2.54 21.11 -23.53
C THR A 86 -2.83 19.80 -22.82
N ILE A 87 -4.01 19.71 -22.18
CA ILE A 87 -4.47 18.45 -21.58
C ILE A 87 -4.60 17.35 -22.64
N GLY A 88 -5.01 17.71 -23.85
CA GLY A 88 -5.05 16.79 -24.99
C GLY A 88 -3.68 16.20 -25.33
N ASP A 89 -2.57 16.94 -25.12
CA ASP A 89 -1.21 16.42 -25.29
C ASP A 89 -0.91 15.33 -24.24
N ILE A 90 -1.33 15.53 -22.99
CA ILE A 90 -1.20 14.53 -21.92
C ILE A 90 -1.98 13.26 -22.31
N MET A 91 -3.26 13.39 -22.70
CA MET A 91 -4.11 12.26 -23.10
C MET A 91 -3.50 11.48 -24.29
N ARG A 92 -2.93 12.19 -25.28
CA ARG A 92 -2.22 11.58 -26.42
C ARG A 92 -0.97 10.82 -25.99
N SER A 93 -0.23 11.34 -25.01
CA SER A 93 0.97 10.71 -24.48
C SER A 93 0.71 9.40 -23.72
N LEU A 94 -0.52 9.19 -23.25
CA LEU A 94 -0.99 7.99 -22.55
C LEU A 94 -1.50 6.89 -23.49
N ASN A 95 -1.61 7.14 -24.79
CA ASN A 95 -2.09 6.13 -25.75
C ASN A 95 -1.22 4.84 -25.70
N PRO A 96 -1.82 3.64 -25.62
CA PRO A 96 -1.07 2.39 -25.53
C PRO A 96 -0.04 2.20 -26.65
N PHE A 97 1.22 1.97 -26.26
CA PHE A 97 2.41 1.80 -27.10
C PHE A 97 2.81 2.98 -28.00
N SER A 98 1.87 3.76 -28.52
CA SER A 98 2.13 4.91 -29.40
C SER A 98 2.39 6.21 -28.64
N GLY A 99 1.85 6.36 -27.43
CA GLY A 99 2.07 7.49 -26.55
C GLY A 99 3.49 7.50 -25.98
N GLU A 100 4.10 8.68 -25.91
CA GLU A 100 5.46 8.83 -25.39
C GLU A 100 5.53 8.48 -23.89
N PHE A 101 4.64 9.05 -23.08
CA PHE A 101 4.64 8.84 -21.63
C PHE A 101 4.34 7.39 -21.26
N TYR A 102 3.42 6.74 -22.00
CA TYR A 102 3.18 5.30 -21.87
C TYR A 102 4.48 4.49 -22.02
N ARG A 103 5.30 4.78 -23.05
CA ARG A 103 6.59 4.11 -23.27
C ARG A 103 7.66 4.50 -22.25
N GLU A 104 7.69 5.76 -21.82
CA GLU A 104 8.59 6.26 -20.78
C GLU A 104 8.36 5.49 -19.47
N ALA A 105 7.10 5.39 -19.03
CA ALA A 105 6.71 4.66 -17.82
C ALA A 105 7.09 3.17 -17.89
N LEU A 106 7.04 2.55 -19.07
CA LEU A 106 7.53 1.18 -19.25
C LEU A 106 9.05 1.07 -18.99
N GLN A 107 9.86 2.06 -19.41
CA GLN A 107 11.29 2.08 -19.08
C GLN A 107 11.53 2.39 -17.60
N VAL A 108 10.74 3.29 -17.02
CA VAL A 108 10.78 3.58 -15.58
C VAL A 108 10.56 2.32 -14.77
N SER A 109 9.56 1.53 -15.14
CA SER A 109 9.25 0.26 -14.48
C SER A 109 10.43 -0.72 -14.47
N ARG A 110 11.36 -0.65 -15.42
CA ARG A 110 12.51 -1.56 -15.50
C ARG A 110 13.56 -1.18 -14.48
N TYR A 111 14.01 0.07 -14.48
CA TYR A 111 15.08 0.47 -13.57
C TYR A 111 14.59 0.60 -12.12
N THR A 112 13.29 0.82 -11.87
CA THR A 112 12.72 0.71 -10.52
C THR A 112 12.68 -0.73 -10.02
N ARG A 113 12.43 -1.71 -10.90
CA ARG A 113 12.63 -3.14 -10.55
C ARG A 113 14.10 -3.51 -10.36
N GLU A 114 15.04 -2.88 -11.08
CA GLU A 114 16.46 -3.06 -10.78
C GLU A 114 16.79 -2.56 -9.37
N MET A 115 16.22 -1.42 -8.94
CA MET A 115 16.35 -0.93 -7.55
C MET A 115 15.83 -1.96 -6.54
N PHE A 116 14.66 -2.54 -6.80
CA PHE A 116 14.11 -3.63 -5.99
C PHE A 116 15.06 -4.83 -5.94
N CYS A 117 15.54 -5.31 -7.10
CA CYS A 117 16.44 -6.47 -7.19
C CYS A 117 17.78 -6.26 -6.47
N LEU A 118 18.28 -5.02 -6.37
CA LEU A 118 19.46 -4.71 -5.57
C LEU A 118 19.23 -5.05 -4.09
N MET A 119 18.03 -4.79 -3.57
CA MET A 119 17.69 -4.99 -2.16
C MET A 119 17.18 -6.40 -1.86
N GLU A 120 16.36 -6.98 -2.74
CA GLU A 120 15.65 -8.24 -2.48
C GLU A 120 15.99 -9.38 -3.46
N GLY A 121 16.97 -9.15 -4.33
CA GLY A 121 17.56 -10.13 -5.23
C GLY A 121 16.86 -10.28 -6.58
N ARG A 122 15.53 -10.50 -6.59
CA ARG A 122 14.75 -10.63 -7.84
C ARG A 122 13.27 -10.28 -7.66
N HIS A 123 12.68 -9.67 -8.68
CA HIS A 123 11.26 -9.32 -8.72
C HIS A 123 10.42 -10.37 -9.45
N VAL A 124 9.19 -10.70 -9.03
CA VAL A 124 8.40 -10.23 -7.88
C VAL A 124 8.51 -11.16 -6.65
N HIS A 125 9.29 -12.23 -6.77
CA HIS A 125 9.43 -13.25 -5.75
C HIS A 125 10.83 -13.14 -5.16
N PRO A 126 11.00 -12.37 -4.07
CA PRO A 126 12.32 -12.06 -3.53
C PRO A 126 13.08 -13.33 -3.16
N SER A 127 14.41 -13.27 -3.22
CA SER A 127 15.28 -14.43 -2.97
C SER A 127 16.22 -14.25 -1.78
N THR A 128 16.38 -13.01 -1.30
CA THR A 128 17.31 -12.70 -0.20
C THR A 128 16.60 -12.34 1.10
N LEU A 129 15.27 -12.43 1.14
CA LEU A 129 14.46 -12.13 2.31
C LEU A 129 14.24 -13.39 3.18
N TYR A 130 14.48 -13.29 4.48
CA TYR A 130 14.33 -14.39 5.44
C TYR A 130 13.75 -13.87 6.77
N PRO A 131 13.17 -14.74 7.62
CA PRO A 131 12.93 -14.38 9.00
C PRO A 131 14.26 -13.99 9.67
N GLY A 132 14.27 -12.86 10.39
CA GLY A 132 15.48 -12.35 11.05
C GLY A 132 16.38 -11.51 10.15
N GLY A 133 15.99 -11.17 8.91
CA GLY A 133 16.65 -10.15 8.10
C GLY A 133 16.86 -10.54 6.63
N VAL A 134 17.99 -10.15 6.04
CA VAL A 134 18.28 -10.35 4.61
C VAL A 134 19.65 -10.96 4.36
N GLY A 135 19.75 -11.74 3.27
CA GLY A 135 21.01 -12.24 2.71
C GLY A 135 21.72 -11.23 1.80
N THR A 136 21.12 -10.07 1.55
CA THR A 136 21.70 -9.01 0.72
C THR A 136 22.99 -8.49 1.34
N THR A 137 24.09 -8.51 0.58
CA THR A 137 25.39 -8.06 1.07
C THR A 137 25.49 -6.54 1.00
N ALA A 138 25.40 -5.88 2.15
CA ALA A 138 25.51 -4.44 2.27
C ALA A 138 26.91 -3.93 1.90
N THR A 139 27.01 -3.13 0.84
CA THR A 139 28.26 -2.49 0.39
C THR A 139 28.00 -1.06 -0.05
N ILE A 140 29.02 -0.20 -0.03
CA ILE A 140 28.89 1.16 -0.58
C ILE A 140 28.39 1.12 -2.03
N GLN A 141 28.90 0.18 -2.83
CA GLN A 141 28.49 -0.01 -4.23
C GLN A 141 26.99 -0.28 -4.36
N LEU A 142 26.43 -1.17 -3.53
CA LEU A 142 25.01 -1.50 -3.53
C LEU A 142 24.15 -0.24 -3.38
N PHE A 143 24.44 0.59 -2.38
CA PHE A 143 23.65 1.78 -2.12
C PHE A 143 23.90 2.86 -3.19
N THR A 144 25.11 3.02 -3.72
CA THR A 144 25.33 3.96 -4.84
C THR A 144 24.57 3.54 -6.10
N ASP A 145 24.46 2.24 -6.38
CA ASP A 145 23.71 1.72 -7.52
C ASP A 145 22.21 1.98 -7.37
N TYR A 146 21.69 1.85 -6.14
CA TYR A 146 20.29 2.17 -5.81
C TYR A 146 20.05 3.69 -5.89
N ILE A 147 20.86 4.50 -5.20
CA ILE A 147 20.69 5.96 -5.12
C ILE A 147 20.78 6.61 -6.51
N THR A 148 21.67 6.13 -7.38
CA THR A 148 21.78 6.65 -8.76
C THR A 148 20.48 6.46 -9.54
N ARG A 149 19.77 5.35 -9.34
CA ARG A 149 18.46 5.09 -9.96
C ARG A 149 17.34 5.85 -9.24
N LEU A 150 17.38 5.92 -7.92
CA LEU A 150 16.46 6.71 -7.11
C LEU A 150 16.44 8.16 -7.55
N MET A 151 17.60 8.79 -7.76
CA MET A 151 17.68 10.20 -8.17
C MET A 151 17.07 10.46 -9.55
N ARG A 152 17.09 9.48 -10.46
CA ARG A 152 16.37 9.54 -11.75
C ARG A 152 14.86 9.51 -11.52
N TYR A 153 14.39 8.65 -10.61
CA TYR A 153 12.99 8.56 -10.25
C TYR A 153 12.49 9.82 -9.51
N VAL A 154 13.31 10.41 -8.64
CA VAL A 154 13.02 11.70 -7.99
C VAL A 154 12.79 12.79 -9.02
N GLU A 155 13.67 12.93 -10.03
CA GLU A 155 13.46 13.91 -11.10
C GLU A 155 12.22 13.62 -11.94
N PHE A 156 11.95 12.34 -12.22
CA PHE A 156 10.72 11.90 -12.89
C PHE A 156 9.48 12.36 -12.11
N MET A 157 9.41 12.14 -10.79
CA MET A 157 8.25 12.53 -10.00
C MET A 157 7.98 14.05 -9.97
N LYS A 158 9.01 14.89 -10.12
CA LYS A 158 8.83 16.35 -10.28
C LYS A 158 8.11 16.75 -11.57
N LYS A 159 8.10 15.87 -12.58
CA LYS A 159 7.30 15.99 -13.81
C LYS A 159 5.93 15.34 -13.62
N VAL A 160 5.89 14.14 -13.05
CA VAL A 160 4.67 13.31 -13.03
C VAL A 160 3.58 13.88 -12.14
N VAL A 161 3.91 14.29 -10.91
CA VAL A 161 2.90 14.83 -9.97
C VAL A 161 2.08 15.98 -10.58
N PRO A 162 2.71 17.08 -11.06
CA PRO A 162 1.95 18.17 -11.66
C PRO A 162 1.22 17.77 -12.96
N MET A 163 1.75 16.81 -13.73
CA MET A 163 1.07 16.33 -14.95
C MET A 163 -0.25 15.62 -14.64
N HIS A 164 -0.28 14.79 -13.60
CA HIS A 164 -1.52 14.15 -13.18
C HIS A 164 -2.47 15.11 -12.49
N ASP A 165 -1.97 16.08 -11.71
CA ASP A 165 -2.84 17.12 -11.16
C ASP A 165 -3.57 17.88 -12.27
N ASP A 166 -2.85 18.30 -13.32
CA ASP A 166 -3.45 18.95 -14.49
C ASP A 166 -4.53 18.10 -15.16
N LEU A 167 -4.24 16.81 -15.38
CA LEU A 167 -5.19 15.88 -15.99
C LEU A 167 -6.42 15.66 -15.09
N PHE A 168 -6.23 15.41 -13.81
CA PHE A 168 -7.30 15.07 -12.88
C PHE A 168 -8.19 16.28 -12.54
N ASP A 169 -7.61 17.46 -12.39
CA ASP A 169 -8.38 18.71 -12.22
C ASP A 169 -9.18 19.05 -13.49
N PHE A 170 -8.61 18.77 -14.66
CA PHE A 170 -9.34 18.91 -15.92
C PHE A 170 -10.57 18.01 -15.96
N ILE A 171 -10.49 16.76 -15.50
CA ILE A 171 -11.63 15.84 -15.49
C ILE A 171 -12.81 16.40 -14.69
N TYR A 172 -12.58 16.95 -13.49
CA TYR A 172 -13.65 17.60 -12.72
C TYR A 172 -14.25 18.81 -13.43
N THR A 173 -13.42 19.59 -14.13
CA THR A 173 -13.87 20.80 -14.83
C THR A 173 -14.65 20.47 -16.10
N ALA A 174 -14.19 19.48 -16.86
CA ALA A 174 -14.78 19.09 -18.15
C ALA A 174 -16.03 18.22 -17.99
N MET A 175 -16.17 17.53 -16.86
CA MET A 175 -17.32 16.68 -16.54
C MET A 175 -17.87 17.04 -15.15
N PRO A 176 -18.66 18.12 -15.02
CA PRO A 176 -19.26 18.47 -13.74
C PRO A 176 -20.09 17.32 -13.15
N GLY A 177 -19.89 16.99 -11.88
CA GLY A 177 -20.50 15.83 -11.21
C GLY A 177 -19.60 14.59 -11.18
N TYR A 178 -18.44 14.59 -11.83
CA TYR A 178 -17.51 13.46 -11.81
C TYR A 178 -16.93 13.19 -10.41
N GLU A 179 -17.08 14.10 -9.45
CA GLU A 179 -16.80 13.90 -8.03
C GLU A 179 -17.59 12.74 -7.40
N GLU A 180 -18.75 12.37 -7.98
CA GLU A 180 -19.53 11.21 -7.55
C GLU A 180 -19.00 9.87 -8.11
N ASN A 181 -18.16 9.90 -9.15
CA ASN A 181 -17.64 8.68 -9.77
C ASN A 181 -16.85 7.83 -8.77
N GLY A 182 -17.33 6.61 -8.51
CA GLY A 182 -16.75 5.69 -7.53
C GLY A 182 -16.75 6.23 -6.09
N ARG A 183 -17.57 7.24 -5.78
CA ARG A 183 -17.62 7.85 -4.46
C ARG A 183 -18.12 6.85 -3.43
N ARG A 184 -17.46 6.82 -2.27
CA ARG A 184 -17.87 6.06 -1.09
C ARG A 184 -17.87 6.94 0.15
N ARG A 185 -18.57 6.48 1.19
CA ARG A 185 -18.31 6.91 2.57
C ARG A 185 -16.83 6.73 2.89
N VAL A 186 -16.23 7.66 3.63
CA VAL A 186 -14.82 7.54 4.03
C VAL A 186 -14.71 6.42 5.07
N LEU A 187 -14.32 5.23 4.59
CA LEU A 187 -14.10 4.03 5.39
C LEU A 187 -12.72 3.47 5.03
N LEU A 188 -11.67 4.16 5.43
CA LEU A 188 -10.30 3.84 4.99
C LEU A 188 -9.55 3.03 6.06
N GLY A 189 -8.87 1.97 5.62
CA GLY A 189 -7.92 1.22 6.45
C GLY A 189 -6.49 1.35 5.93
N CYS A 190 -5.54 1.66 6.82
CA CYS A 190 -4.10 1.64 6.60
C CYS A 190 -3.43 0.86 7.74
N TRP A 191 -2.58 -0.12 7.44
CA TRP A 191 -1.89 -0.90 8.48
C TRP A 191 -0.41 -0.55 8.67
N GLY A 192 -0.03 0.61 8.12
CA GLY A 192 1.30 1.18 8.24
C GLY A 192 2.37 0.45 7.42
N ALA A 193 3.43 1.17 7.07
CA ALA A 193 4.52 0.65 6.25
C ALA A 193 5.85 1.27 6.66
N PHE A 194 6.92 0.56 6.32
CA PHE A 194 8.31 0.88 6.64
C PHE A 194 8.55 0.92 8.15
N GLN A 195 9.11 -0.17 8.68
CA GLN A 195 9.41 -0.24 10.11
C GLN A 195 10.54 0.73 10.46
N ASP A 196 10.46 1.36 11.62
CA ASP A 196 11.59 2.07 12.22
C ASP A 196 12.41 1.08 13.06
N PRO A 197 13.64 0.70 12.64
CA PRO A 197 14.45 -0.29 13.34
C PRO A 197 14.92 0.18 14.72
N ASP A 198 14.89 1.48 15.00
CA ASP A 198 15.27 2.02 16.31
C ASP A 198 14.24 1.68 17.40
N VAL A 199 13.01 1.30 17.01
CA VAL A 199 11.92 0.98 17.94
C VAL A 199 11.23 -0.36 17.67
N CYS A 200 11.25 -0.85 16.43
CA CYS A 200 10.57 -2.08 16.06
C CYS A 200 11.37 -3.31 16.47
N ASN A 201 10.93 -3.93 17.56
CA ASN A 201 11.46 -5.20 18.06
C ASN A 201 10.62 -6.42 17.61
N PHE A 202 9.56 -6.20 16.83
CA PHE A 202 8.59 -7.22 16.40
C PHE A 202 7.89 -7.97 17.54
N GLU A 203 7.97 -7.51 18.78
CA GLU A 203 7.24 -8.11 19.89
C GLU A 203 5.79 -7.60 19.92
N TYR A 204 4.83 -8.50 20.11
CA TYR A 204 3.40 -8.13 20.14
C TYR A 204 3.08 -7.14 21.26
N ARG A 205 3.71 -7.28 22.43
CA ARG A 205 3.45 -6.42 23.60
C ARG A 205 3.75 -4.94 23.32
N ASP A 206 4.70 -4.67 22.42
CA ASP A 206 5.16 -3.34 22.05
C ASP A 206 4.56 -2.88 20.71
N MET A 207 3.69 -3.69 20.09
CA MET A 207 3.17 -3.50 18.73
C MET A 207 2.43 -2.19 18.50
N ALA A 208 1.67 -1.72 19.49
CA ALA A 208 1.05 -0.42 19.40
C ALA A 208 2.10 0.72 19.36
N GLY A 209 3.22 0.55 20.06
CA GLY A 209 4.32 1.52 20.13
C GLY A 209 5.10 1.58 18.81
N TRP A 210 5.71 0.47 18.39
CA TRP A 210 6.50 0.47 17.16
C TRP A 210 5.65 0.64 15.90
N GLY A 211 4.39 0.19 15.90
CA GLY A 211 3.46 0.44 14.79
C GLY A 211 3.23 1.93 14.53
N ARG A 212 3.10 2.75 15.59
CA ARG A 212 2.93 4.21 15.46
C ARG A 212 4.17 4.93 14.92
N ALA A 213 5.35 4.31 15.04
CA ALA A 213 6.62 4.88 14.60
C ALA A 213 6.97 4.54 13.14
N MET A 214 6.18 3.69 12.48
CA MET A 214 6.34 3.42 11.05
C MET A 214 6.35 4.71 10.22
N PHE A 215 7.15 4.72 9.15
CA PHE A 215 7.23 5.88 8.24
C PHE A 215 6.02 6.02 7.32
N VAL A 216 5.02 5.16 7.44
CA VAL A 216 3.62 5.38 7.08
C VAL A 216 2.81 4.96 8.28
N THR A 217 2.07 5.89 8.90
CA THR A 217 1.40 5.59 10.16
C THR A 217 0.14 4.73 9.94
N PRO A 218 -0.04 3.62 10.68
CA PRO A 218 -1.27 2.83 10.63
C PRO A 218 -2.47 3.64 11.12
N GLY A 219 -3.66 3.29 10.65
CA GLY A 219 -4.89 3.90 11.12
C GLY A 219 -6.15 3.41 10.45
N VAL A 220 -7.25 3.55 11.18
CA VAL A 220 -8.62 3.40 10.66
C VAL A 220 -9.24 4.79 10.62
N VAL A 221 -9.70 5.21 9.45
CA VAL A 221 -10.31 6.53 9.22
C VAL A 221 -11.77 6.35 8.82
N VAL A 222 -12.68 6.85 9.65
CA VAL A 222 -14.12 6.80 9.43
C VAL A 222 -14.66 8.23 9.38
N ASP A 223 -15.33 8.58 8.28
CA ASP A 223 -15.93 9.89 8.05
C ASP A 223 -14.93 11.05 8.29
N GLY A 224 -13.69 10.85 7.83
CA GLY A 224 -12.60 11.82 7.95
C GLY A 224 -11.94 11.90 9.33
N LYS A 225 -12.33 11.07 10.29
CA LYS A 225 -11.76 11.04 11.65
C LYS A 225 -10.86 9.82 11.82
N LEU A 226 -9.67 10.02 12.36
CA LEU A 226 -8.80 8.93 12.80
C LEU A 226 -9.39 8.27 14.05
N VAL A 227 -9.89 7.06 13.91
CA VAL A 227 -10.54 6.28 14.99
C VAL A 227 -9.49 5.67 15.92
N THR A 228 -8.48 5.05 15.34
CA THR A 228 -7.33 4.48 16.07
C THR A 228 -6.13 4.39 15.13
N ASN A 229 -4.92 4.45 15.70
CA ASN A 229 -3.64 4.11 15.07
C ASN A 229 -2.88 3.03 15.86
N SER A 230 -3.58 2.33 16.76
CA SER A 230 -3.03 1.19 17.50
C SER A 230 -3.15 -0.07 16.65
N LEU A 231 -2.01 -0.67 16.27
CA LEU A 231 -2.02 -1.96 15.54
C LEU A 231 -2.69 -3.08 16.34
N VAL A 232 -2.65 -3.03 17.68
CA VAL A 232 -3.34 -4.02 18.53
C VAL A 232 -4.86 -3.89 18.38
N ASP A 233 -5.39 -2.67 18.47
CA ASP A 233 -6.83 -2.41 18.35
C ASP A 233 -7.31 -2.74 16.92
N ILE A 234 -6.51 -2.35 15.92
CA ILE A 234 -6.78 -2.66 14.52
C ILE A 234 -6.86 -4.17 14.31
N ASN A 235 -5.85 -4.92 14.79
CA ASN A 235 -5.80 -6.38 14.70
C ASN A 235 -7.02 -7.03 15.33
N LEU A 236 -7.33 -6.69 16.59
CA LEU A 236 -8.46 -7.27 17.33
C LEU A 236 -9.82 -6.89 16.74
N GLY A 237 -9.91 -5.82 15.94
CA GLY A 237 -11.11 -5.44 15.19
C GLY A 237 -11.38 -6.27 13.93
N ILE A 238 -10.43 -7.07 13.42
CA ILE A 238 -10.63 -7.81 12.16
C ILE A 238 -11.65 -8.95 12.34
N ARG A 239 -12.65 -9.01 11.45
CA ARG A 239 -13.63 -10.11 11.34
C ARG A 239 -13.69 -10.60 9.91
N ILE A 240 -13.52 -11.90 9.70
CA ILE A 240 -13.73 -12.54 8.41
C ILE A 240 -15.14 -13.11 8.38
N LEU A 241 -16.02 -12.43 7.67
CA LEU A 241 -17.38 -12.90 7.45
C LEU A 241 -17.48 -13.66 6.12
N LEU A 242 -18.60 -14.37 6.00
CA LEU A 242 -19.07 -14.95 4.75
C LEU A 242 -20.37 -14.21 4.35
N GLY A 243 -21.33 -14.93 3.76
CA GLY A 243 -22.49 -14.36 3.09
C GLY A 243 -22.51 -14.96 1.69
N SER A 244 -21.92 -14.25 0.75
CA SER A 244 -21.94 -14.62 -0.67
C SER A 244 -20.69 -15.34 -1.20
N SER A 245 -19.98 -16.06 -0.32
CA SER A 245 -18.71 -16.72 -0.63
C SER A 245 -18.82 -18.25 -0.71
N TYR A 246 -18.04 -18.87 -1.59
CA TYR A 246 -18.00 -20.34 -1.84
C TYR A 246 -17.27 -21.15 -0.75
N TYR A 247 -17.66 -20.95 0.51
CA TYR A 247 -17.12 -21.67 1.65
C TYR A 247 -18.22 -22.13 2.60
N ASP A 248 -17.95 -23.19 3.34
CA ASP A 248 -18.70 -23.55 4.53
C ASP A 248 -18.13 -22.81 5.75
N ASP A 249 -19.03 -22.42 6.65
CA ASP A 249 -18.65 -21.68 7.85
C ASP A 249 -17.85 -22.55 8.84
N TRP A 250 -16.99 -21.93 9.63
CA TRP A 250 -16.16 -22.56 10.66
C TRP A 250 -16.63 -22.25 12.09
N GLU A 251 -17.83 -21.67 12.26
CA GLU A 251 -18.33 -21.27 13.58
C GLU A 251 -18.32 -22.39 14.63
N GLY A 252 -18.54 -23.64 14.21
CA GLY A 252 -18.53 -24.82 15.08
C GLY A 252 -17.16 -25.45 15.34
N GLN A 253 -16.09 -24.98 14.70
CA GLN A 253 -14.76 -25.61 14.78
C GLN A 253 -13.95 -25.18 16.02
N GLU A 254 -12.86 -25.87 16.34
CA GLU A 254 -12.00 -25.46 17.47
C GLU A 254 -11.24 -24.17 17.13
N MET A 255 -11.17 -23.24 18.09
CA MET A 255 -10.34 -22.04 17.96
C MET A 255 -8.88 -22.36 18.27
N PHE A 256 -7.97 -21.84 17.45
CA PHE A 256 -6.53 -21.93 17.69
C PHE A 256 -6.06 -20.97 18.77
N VAL A 257 -6.61 -19.75 18.80
CA VAL A 257 -6.16 -18.63 19.62
C VAL A 257 -7.35 -18.00 20.34
N LYS A 258 -7.42 -18.11 21.67
CA LYS A 258 -8.50 -17.54 22.49
C LYS A 258 -8.19 -16.14 23.02
N SER A 259 -6.91 -15.87 23.23
CA SER A 259 -6.42 -14.57 23.67
C SER A 259 -5.11 -14.23 22.96
N ASP A 260 -4.87 -12.95 22.74
CA ASP A 260 -3.60 -12.46 22.22
C ASP A 260 -2.50 -12.47 23.30
N PRO A 261 -1.23 -12.14 22.97
CA PRO A 261 -0.15 -12.08 23.96
C PRO A 261 -0.33 -11.05 25.09
N LEU A 262 -1.26 -10.10 24.94
CA LEU A 262 -1.61 -9.11 25.96
C LEU A 262 -2.80 -9.56 26.83
N GLY A 263 -3.38 -10.73 26.55
CA GLY A 263 -4.53 -11.30 27.26
C GLY A 263 -5.88 -10.81 26.76
N ASN A 264 -5.94 -10.05 25.67
CA ASN A 264 -7.20 -9.59 25.09
C ASN A 264 -7.92 -10.76 24.41
N PRO A 265 -9.25 -10.84 24.48
CA PRO A 265 -10.01 -11.90 23.81
C PRO A 265 -9.87 -11.79 22.28
N VAL A 266 -9.62 -12.92 21.61
CA VAL A 266 -9.56 -13.01 20.14
C VAL A 266 -10.84 -13.66 19.64
N ASP A 267 -11.50 -12.99 18.70
CA ASP A 267 -12.76 -13.46 18.13
C ASP A 267 -12.57 -14.73 17.28
N ARG A 268 -13.60 -15.57 17.21
CA ARG A 268 -13.65 -16.75 16.34
C ARG A 268 -13.57 -16.40 14.85
N ARG A 269 -14.09 -15.24 14.46
CA ARG A 269 -14.04 -14.71 13.10
C ARG A 269 -12.71 -14.00 12.80
N HIS A 270 -11.83 -13.83 13.79
CA HIS A 270 -10.50 -13.29 13.56
C HIS A 270 -9.66 -14.28 12.72
N PRO A 271 -8.77 -13.82 11.81
CA PRO A 271 -7.97 -14.69 10.94
C PRO A 271 -7.16 -15.77 11.67
N TRP A 272 -6.68 -15.52 12.89
CA TRP A 272 -6.02 -16.56 13.70
C TRP A 272 -6.88 -17.82 13.95
N ASN A 273 -8.21 -17.70 13.92
CA ASN A 273 -9.17 -18.76 14.22
C ASN A 273 -9.94 -19.26 12.99
N GLN A 274 -9.64 -18.72 11.81
CA GLN A 274 -10.31 -19.12 10.59
C GLN A 274 -9.94 -20.55 10.18
N HIS A 275 -10.94 -21.31 9.74
CA HIS A 275 -10.74 -22.53 8.95
C HIS A 275 -11.31 -22.32 7.56
N THR A 276 -10.51 -22.50 6.53
CA THR A 276 -10.95 -22.33 5.14
C THR A 276 -11.52 -23.64 4.60
N ASN A 277 -12.85 -23.75 4.53
CA ASN A 277 -13.56 -24.94 4.03
C ASN A 277 -14.16 -24.65 2.65
N PRO A 278 -13.42 -24.84 1.54
CA PRO A 278 -13.90 -24.50 0.21
C PRO A 278 -15.08 -25.39 -0.20
N HIS A 279 -16.14 -24.77 -0.72
CA HIS A 279 -17.33 -25.45 -1.21
C HIS A 279 -17.62 -24.98 -2.65
N PRO A 280 -17.04 -25.65 -3.66
CA PRO A 280 -17.31 -25.33 -5.06
C PRO A 280 -18.80 -25.50 -5.38
N GLN A 281 -19.42 -24.47 -5.92
CA GLN A 281 -20.85 -24.46 -6.24
C GLN A 281 -21.15 -23.62 -7.48
N LYS A 282 -22.36 -23.76 -8.02
CA LYS A 282 -22.83 -22.92 -9.12
C LYS A 282 -22.95 -21.47 -8.64
N ARG A 283 -22.52 -20.53 -9.48
CA ARG A 283 -22.71 -19.10 -9.21
C ARG A 283 -24.18 -18.70 -9.21
N ASP A 284 -24.60 -18.05 -8.13
CA ASP A 284 -25.91 -17.45 -7.98
C ASP A 284 -25.76 -16.05 -7.33
N PHE A 285 -26.11 -14.99 -8.07
CA PHE A 285 -26.00 -13.61 -7.60
C PHE A 285 -27.06 -13.24 -6.54
N SER A 286 -28.04 -14.11 -6.29
CA SER A 286 -28.99 -13.97 -5.18
C SER A 286 -28.54 -14.67 -3.90
N ASP A 287 -27.43 -15.43 -3.95
CA ASP A 287 -26.86 -16.15 -2.81
C ASP A 287 -25.32 -16.05 -2.86
N LYS A 288 -24.61 -17.14 -3.19
CA LYS A 288 -23.15 -17.18 -3.26
C LYS A 288 -22.66 -17.04 -4.70
N TYR A 289 -21.76 -16.08 -4.92
CA TYR A 289 -21.26 -15.74 -6.26
C TYR A 289 -19.77 -15.45 -6.36
N SER A 290 -19.00 -15.60 -5.27
CA SER A 290 -17.58 -15.28 -5.26
C SER A 290 -16.73 -16.25 -4.42
N TRP A 291 -15.46 -16.39 -4.80
CA TRP A 291 -14.44 -17.01 -3.93
C TRP A 291 -13.84 -16.02 -2.92
N VAL A 292 -14.12 -14.72 -3.05
CA VAL A 292 -13.65 -13.71 -2.10
C VAL A 292 -14.52 -13.78 -0.85
N MET A 293 -13.90 -13.85 0.33
CA MET A 293 -14.58 -13.74 1.64
C MET A 293 -14.88 -12.27 1.97
N SER A 294 -15.64 -12.00 3.03
CA SER A 294 -16.06 -10.65 3.42
C SER A 294 -15.35 -10.17 4.68
N PRO A 295 -14.07 -9.72 4.62
CA PRO A 295 -13.42 -9.09 5.74
C PRO A 295 -14.13 -7.77 6.11
N ARG A 296 -14.29 -7.56 7.40
CA ARG A 296 -14.88 -6.37 8.02
C ARG A 296 -14.02 -5.95 9.20
N TRP A 297 -14.09 -4.67 9.53
CA TRP A 297 -13.49 -4.14 10.75
C TRP A 297 -14.60 -3.81 11.74
N PHE A 298 -14.56 -4.44 12.90
CA PHE A 298 -15.54 -4.28 13.96
C PHE A 298 -15.13 -3.09 14.84
N ASP A 299 -15.96 -2.05 14.87
CA ASP A 299 -15.69 -0.82 15.63
C ASP A 299 -16.22 -0.86 17.07
N GLY A 300 -16.73 -2.02 17.51
CA GLY A 300 -17.43 -2.21 18.78
C GLY A 300 -18.96 -2.28 18.61
N THR A 301 -19.49 -1.84 17.47
CA THR A 301 -20.92 -1.85 17.17
C THR A 301 -21.21 -2.50 15.82
N ASP A 302 -20.56 -2.03 14.75
CA ASP A 302 -20.83 -2.39 13.37
C ASP A 302 -19.65 -3.11 12.73
N HIS A 303 -19.95 -3.90 11.70
CA HIS A 303 -18.96 -4.55 10.85
C HIS A 303 -18.70 -3.67 9.62
N LEU A 304 -17.69 -2.80 9.69
CA LEU A 304 -17.42 -1.83 8.64
C LEU A 304 -16.73 -2.48 7.43
N ALA A 305 -17.28 -2.25 6.24
CA ALA A 305 -16.66 -2.60 4.97
C ALA A 305 -15.58 -1.56 4.60
N LEU A 306 -14.47 -1.58 5.35
CA LEU A 306 -13.32 -0.74 5.06
C LEU A 306 -12.79 -1.03 3.65
N ASP A 307 -12.42 0.03 2.96
CA ASP A 307 -11.65 -0.01 1.73
C ASP A 307 -10.28 0.60 1.95
N THR A 308 -9.39 0.29 1.02
CA THR A 308 -8.00 0.79 1.07
C THR A 308 -7.82 2.00 0.16
N GLY A 309 -8.85 2.34 -0.62
CA GLY A 309 -8.81 3.23 -1.77
C GLY A 309 -7.75 2.87 -2.81
N GLY A 310 -7.34 1.60 -2.87
CA GLY A 310 -6.23 1.13 -3.70
C GLY A 310 -4.85 1.41 -3.11
N GLY A 311 -4.77 1.73 -1.80
CA GLY A 311 -3.57 1.84 -0.97
C GLY A 311 -3.15 3.27 -0.65
N PRO A 312 -2.73 4.07 -1.65
CA PRO A 312 -2.18 5.41 -1.46
C PRO A 312 -3.06 6.37 -0.66
N ILE A 313 -4.35 6.45 -0.99
CA ILE A 313 -5.24 7.42 -0.32
C ILE A 313 -5.39 7.10 1.17
N ALA A 314 -5.50 5.82 1.55
CA ALA A 314 -5.62 5.42 2.95
C ALA A 314 -4.32 5.70 3.74
N ARG A 315 -3.16 5.42 3.13
CA ARG A 315 -1.85 5.72 3.73
C ARG A 315 -1.64 7.20 3.99
N LEU A 316 -1.90 8.03 2.97
CA LEU A 316 -1.73 9.47 3.07
C LEU A 316 -2.70 10.08 4.07
N TRP A 317 -3.96 9.63 4.10
CA TRP A 317 -4.96 10.12 5.06
C TRP A 317 -4.61 9.77 6.50
N SER A 318 -4.26 8.51 6.76
CA SER A 318 -3.88 8.03 8.09
C SER A 318 -2.63 8.75 8.60
N THR A 319 -1.61 8.86 7.75
CA THR A 319 -0.36 9.55 8.07
C THR A 319 -0.59 11.04 8.32
N ALA A 320 -1.34 11.72 7.45
CA ALA A 320 -1.68 13.14 7.59
C ALA A 320 -2.35 13.42 8.93
N LEU A 321 -3.44 12.70 9.25
CA LEU A 321 -4.22 12.90 10.47
C LEU A 321 -3.47 12.51 11.74
N SER A 322 -2.59 11.50 11.67
CA SER A 322 -1.81 11.07 12.83
C SER A 322 -0.78 12.11 13.24
N GLY A 323 -0.19 12.83 12.28
CA GLY A 323 0.83 13.86 12.56
C GLY A 323 2.13 13.31 13.17
N LEU A 324 2.38 12.00 13.06
CA LEU A 324 3.51 11.33 13.73
C LEU A 324 4.76 11.24 12.85
N VAL A 325 4.61 11.20 11.52
CA VAL A 325 5.76 11.11 10.60
C VAL A 325 6.40 12.47 10.40
N ASN A 326 7.69 12.57 10.73
CA ASN A 326 8.50 13.76 10.52
C ASN A 326 9.96 13.36 10.24
N THR A 327 10.32 13.29 8.96
CA THR A 327 11.68 13.05 8.47
C THR A 327 12.20 14.30 7.75
N ASN A 328 13.44 14.27 7.27
CA ASN A 328 13.98 15.36 6.43
C ASN A 328 13.17 15.57 5.14
N ASN A 329 12.51 14.53 4.63
CA ASN A 329 11.84 14.56 3.32
C ASN A 329 10.33 14.44 3.40
N ILE A 330 9.75 14.05 4.54
CA ILE A 330 8.30 13.82 4.68
C ILE A 330 7.84 14.40 6.01
N LYS A 331 6.75 15.17 5.98
CA LYS A 331 6.13 15.71 7.19
C LYS A 331 4.61 15.59 7.13
N ALA A 332 4.05 14.90 8.12
CA ALA A 332 2.61 14.92 8.38
C ALA A 332 2.25 16.21 9.15
N THR A 333 1.31 17.00 8.63
CA THR A 333 0.98 18.31 9.19
C THR A 333 -0.23 18.29 10.13
N GLY A 334 -0.93 17.16 10.22
CA GLY A 334 -2.24 17.02 10.88
C GLY A 334 -3.43 17.14 9.92
N ASN A 335 -3.24 17.70 8.72
CA ASN A 335 -4.29 17.85 7.70
C ASN A 335 -3.81 17.64 6.25
N SER A 336 -2.51 17.42 6.06
CA SER A 336 -1.84 17.18 4.79
C SER A 336 -0.54 16.39 5.02
N VAL A 337 0.12 16.02 3.93
CA VAL A 337 1.48 15.48 3.93
C VAL A 337 2.35 16.32 3.01
N GLU A 338 3.40 16.92 3.55
CA GLU A 338 4.46 17.60 2.79
C GLU A 338 5.54 16.58 2.39
N ILE A 339 5.90 16.57 1.11
CA ILE A 339 6.88 15.67 0.48
C ILE A 339 7.95 16.53 -0.20
N ASN A 340 9.15 16.54 0.36
CA ASN A 340 10.28 17.35 -0.09
C ASN A 340 11.22 16.51 -0.97
N LEU A 341 11.28 16.85 -2.27
CA LEU A 341 12.17 16.25 -3.24
C LEU A 341 13.39 17.15 -3.48
N PRO A 342 14.62 16.66 -3.22
CA PRO A 342 15.83 17.49 -3.30
C PRO A 342 16.15 17.91 -4.74
N LYS A 343 17.04 18.88 -4.92
CA LYS A 343 17.57 19.25 -6.24
C LYS A 343 18.10 18.02 -6.99
N THR A 344 17.79 17.94 -8.28
CA THR A 344 18.26 16.89 -9.20
C THR A 344 19.14 17.50 -10.29
N ALA A 345 19.54 16.70 -11.28
CA ALA A 345 20.46 17.14 -12.33
C ALA A 345 19.93 18.34 -13.13
N LEU A 346 18.62 18.34 -13.43
CA LEU A 346 18.00 19.34 -14.31
C LEU A 346 16.90 20.16 -13.62
N LYS A 347 16.44 19.77 -12.44
CA LYS A 347 15.34 20.45 -11.73
C LYS A 347 15.73 20.90 -10.32
N PRO A 348 15.27 22.09 -9.87
CA PRO A 348 15.46 22.56 -8.50
C PRO A 348 14.73 21.65 -7.51
N GLU A 349 14.96 21.85 -6.21
CA GLU A 349 14.14 21.22 -5.18
C GLU A 349 12.67 21.63 -5.29
N VAL A 350 11.77 20.76 -4.84
CA VAL A 350 10.32 21.03 -4.82
C VAL A 350 9.69 20.39 -3.59
N THR A 351 8.71 21.09 -3.01
CA THR A 351 7.81 20.56 -2.00
C THR A 351 6.46 20.29 -2.65
N LEU A 352 6.01 19.05 -2.56
CA LEU A 352 4.69 18.61 -3.00
C LEU A 352 3.83 18.40 -1.75
N GLU A 353 2.62 18.94 -1.71
CA GLU A 353 1.74 18.82 -0.56
C GLU A 353 0.47 18.06 -0.96
N TRP A 354 0.32 16.82 -0.48
CA TRP A 354 -0.95 16.12 -0.60
C TRP A 354 -1.90 16.61 0.49
N LYS A 355 -3.01 17.22 0.07
CA LYS A 355 -4.05 17.69 1.00
C LYS A 355 -5.14 16.65 1.12
N ILE A 356 -5.68 16.50 2.32
CA ILE A 356 -6.83 15.63 2.54
C ILE A 356 -7.99 16.10 1.63
N PRO A 357 -8.47 15.25 0.71
CA PRO A 357 -9.51 15.65 -0.23
C PRO A 357 -10.89 15.67 0.42
N GLN A 358 -11.83 16.34 -0.23
CA GLN A 358 -13.21 16.40 0.21
C GLN A 358 -13.96 15.05 0.06
N TRP A 359 -13.54 14.22 -0.91
CA TRP A 359 -14.23 12.99 -1.27
C TRP A 359 -13.28 11.78 -1.26
N SER A 360 -13.84 10.60 -1.00
CA SER A 360 -13.20 9.31 -1.30
C SER A 360 -13.82 8.75 -2.59
N ASN A 361 -13.28 9.18 -3.74
CA ASN A 361 -13.81 8.85 -5.07
C ASN A 361 -12.69 8.33 -6.00
N THR A 362 -12.99 8.06 -7.27
CA THR A 362 -12.03 7.51 -8.24
C THR A 362 -10.83 8.44 -8.49
N ILE A 363 -11.08 9.72 -8.72
CA ILE A 363 -10.02 10.67 -9.08
C ILE A 363 -9.06 10.89 -7.92
N GLU A 364 -9.57 11.05 -6.70
CA GLU A 364 -8.70 11.25 -5.53
C GLU A 364 -7.87 10.01 -5.18
N ARG A 365 -8.38 8.79 -5.47
CA ARG A 365 -7.58 7.55 -5.36
C ARG A 365 -6.44 7.51 -6.36
N ASN A 366 -6.67 7.99 -7.60
CA ASN A 366 -5.65 8.06 -8.64
C ASN A 366 -4.62 9.16 -8.34
N ARG A 367 -5.07 10.35 -7.92
CA ARG A 367 -4.17 11.44 -7.46
C ARG A 367 -3.29 10.97 -6.30
N ALA A 368 -3.88 10.36 -5.27
CA ALA A 368 -3.12 9.85 -4.14
C ALA A 368 -2.03 8.87 -4.56
N ARG A 369 -2.26 8.05 -5.60
CA ARG A 369 -1.25 7.12 -6.15
C ARG A 369 -0.03 7.85 -6.68
N THR A 370 -0.25 8.88 -7.49
CA THR A 370 0.83 9.73 -8.00
C THR A 370 1.61 10.41 -6.87
N TYR A 371 0.93 10.93 -5.85
CA TYR A 371 1.60 11.53 -4.70
C TYR A 371 2.39 10.50 -3.89
N PHE A 372 1.88 9.27 -3.76
CA PHE A 372 2.59 8.24 -3.01
C PHE A 372 3.82 7.70 -3.75
N GLN A 373 3.88 7.80 -5.09
CA GLN A 373 5.14 7.57 -5.81
C GLN A 373 6.22 8.57 -5.37
N ALA A 374 5.88 9.84 -5.22
CA ALA A 374 6.81 10.85 -4.69
C ALA A 374 7.14 10.60 -3.20
N TYR A 375 6.14 10.19 -2.41
CA TYR A 375 6.33 9.79 -1.01
C TYR A 375 7.34 8.65 -0.88
N ALA A 376 7.19 7.57 -1.65
CA ALA A 376 8.09 6.43 -1.61
C ALA A 376 9.52 6.83 -2.01
N ALA A 377 9.68 7.72 -2.99
CA ALA A 377 10.99 8.25 -3.37
C ALA A 377 11.62 9.09 -2.23
N ALA A 378 10.83 9.94 -1.58
CA ALA A 378 11.27 10.74 -0.43
C ALA A 378 11.65 9.86 0.78
N ALA A 379 10.86 8.82 1.07
CA ALA A 379 11.15 7.86 2.12
C ALA A 379 12.43 7.07 1.81
N ALA A 380 12.62 6.62 0.57
CA ALA A 380 13.82 5.90 0.15
C ALA A 380 15.11 6.74 0.28
N LEU A 381 15.04 8.07 0.12
CA LEU A 381 16.19 8.95 0.41
C LEU A 381 16.59 8.85 1.89
N HIS A 382 15.62 8.94 2.79
CA HIS A 382 15.86 8.78 4.23
C HIS A 382 16.44 7.39 4.56
N PHE A 383 15.86 6.32 4.01
CA PHE A 383 16.33 4.95 4.27
C PHE A 383 17.73 4.69 3.72
N ALA A 384 18.08 5.31 2.58
CA ALA A 384 19.41 5.23 2.01
C ALA A 384 20.45 5.95 2.89
N GLU A 385 20.11 7.12 3.44
CA GLU A 385 20.94 7.83 4.42
C GLU A 385 21.20 6.97 5.65
N LYS A 386 20.13 6.41 6.24
CA LYS A 386 20.21 5.52 7.40
C LYS A 386 21.05 4.26 7.14
N SER A 387 20.88 3.65 5.96
CA SER A 387 21.69 2.49 5.56
C SER A 387 23.19 2.82 5.48
N LEU A 388 23.52 4.00 4.94
CA LEU A 388 24.91 4.47 4.85
C LEU A 388 25.50 4.81 6.22
N GLU A 389 24.69 5.32 7.15
CA GLU A 389 25.10 5.55 8.55
C GLU A 389 25.52 4.26 9.24
N GLU A 390 24.70 3.19 9.17
CA GLU A 390 25.03 1.87 9.71
C GLU A 390 26.34 1.32 9.14
N ILE A 391 26.54 1.44 7.82
CA ILE A 391 27.77 0.96 7.16
C ILE A 391 29.00 1.76 7.59
N ARG A 392 28.88 3.08 7.70
CA ARG A 392 29.99 3.95 8.16
C ARG A 392 30.35 3.66 9.62
N ALA A 393 29.38 3.25 10.43
CA ALA A 393 29.59 2.78 11.80
C ALA A 393 30.18 1.35 11.88
N GLY A 394 30.29 0.64 10.75
CA GLY A 394 30.78 -0.75 10.69
C GLY A 394 29.72 -1.80 11.03
N HIS A 395 28.44 -1.41 11.16
CA HIS A 395 27.33 -2.31 11.45
C HIS A 395 26.81 -2.97 10.16
N THR A 396 27.55 -3.94 9.64
CA THR A 396 27.24 -4.56 8.34
C THR A 396 26.49 -5.90 8.43
N LYS A 397 26.10 -6.33 9.64
CA LYS A 397 25.30 -7.55 9.82
C LYS A 397 23.87 -7.28 9.34
N THR A 398 23.30 -8.19 8.55
CA THR A 398 21.97 -8.01 7.94
C THR A 398 20.97 -9.09 8.32
N TRP A 399 21.38 -10.10 9.08
CA TRP A 399 20.52 -11.22 9.50
C TRP A 399 20.85 -11.68 10.93
N ALA A 400 19.83 -12.07 11.70
CA ALA A 400 19.91 -12.58 13.05
C ALA A 400 19.48 -14.06 13.13
N GLU A 401 20.20 -14.83 13.94
CA GLU A 401 19.89 -16.25 14.19
C GLU A 401 18.61 -16.38 15.03
N PHE A 402 17.82 -17.41 14.74
CA PHE A 402 16.59 -17.72 15.45
C PHE A 402 16.41 -19.24 15.58
N LYS A 403 15.48 -19.62 16.46
CA LYS A 403 14.97 -20.99 16.56
C LYS A 403 13.46 -20.96 16.36
N VAL A 404 12.94 -21.93 15.61
CA VAL A 404 11.50 -22.10 15.45
C VAL A 404 10.94 -22.68 16.75
N PRO A 405 9.99 -22.01 17.44
CA PRO A 405 9.36 -22.57 18.63
C PRO A 405 8.46 -23.76 18.30
N ASP A 406 8.26 -24.65 19.27
CA ASP A 406 7.28 -25.74 19.13
C ASP A 406 5.84 -25.20 19.08
N GLU A 407 5.52 -24.21 19.90
CA GLU A 407 4.21 -23.56 19.99
C GLU A 407 4.40 -22.04 19.98
N ALA A 408 3.76 -21.33 19.06
CA ALA A 408 3.80 -19.87 18.99
C ALA A 408 2.66 -19.31 18.15
N ILE A 409 2.34 -18.04 18.37
CA ILE A 409 1.51 -17.24 17.46
C ILE A 409 2.31 -16.02 17.01
N GLY A 410 2.02 -15.54 15.82
CA GLY A 410 2.59 -14.30 15.30
C GLY A 410 1.63 -13.62 14.35
N CYS A 411 1.75 -12.30 14.24
CA CYS A 411 1.07 -11.54 13.21
C CYS A 411 2.03 -10.53 12.60
N GLY A 412 2.04 -10.47 11.27
CA GLY A 412 2.76 -9.46 10.50
C GLY A 412 1.78 -8.42 10.01
N PHE A 413 2.17 -7.15 10.10
CA PHE A 413 1.41 -6.02 9.58
C PHE A 413 2.31 -5.18 8.70
N THR A 414 1.84 -4.88 7.50
CA THR A 414 2.42 -3.91 6.59
C THR A 414 1.33 -3.35 5.68
N GLU A 415 1.70 -2.38 4.86
CA GLU A 415 0.93 -1.93 3.72
C GLU A 415 1.54 -2.60 2.49
N ALA A 416 0.70 -3.24 1.69
CA ALA A 416 1.07 -3.64 0.34
C ALA A 416 0.90 -2.44 -0.61
N VAL A 417 1.34 -2.59 -1.87
CA VAL A 417 1.09 -1.58 -2.91
C VAL A 417 -0.37 -1.13 -2.96
N ARG A 418 -1.31 -2.04 -2.65
CA ARG A 418 -2.75 -1.78 -2.79
C ARG A 418 -3.48 -1.51 -1.47
N GLY A 419 -2.80 -1.44 -0.33
CA GLY A 419 -3.47 -1.26 0.97
C GLY A 419 -3.05 -2.26 2.04
N VAL A 420 -3.89 -2.33 3.09
CA VAL A 420 -3.80 -3.24 4.24
C VAL A 420 -3.30 -4.65 3.89
N LEU A 421 -2.26 -5.12 4.57
CA LEU A 421 -1.78 -6.50 4.48
C LEU A 421 -1.39 -7.05 5.85
N SER A 422 -2.05 -8.14 6.25
CA SER A 422 -1.76 -8.84 7.50
C SER A 422 -1.58 -10.32 7.24
N HIS A 423 -0.61 -10.91 7.92
CA HIS A 423 -0.38 -12.34 7.93
C HIS A 423 -0.53 -12.84 9.36
N HIS A 424 -1.44 -13.78 9.60
CA HIS A 424 -1.68 -14.37 10.92
C HIS A 424 -1.18 -15.82 10.93
N LEU A 425 -0.18 -16.09 11.76
CA LEU A 425 0.52 -17.37 11.88
C LEU A 425 0.24 -18.02 13.24
N VAL A 426 -0.01 -19.33 13.21
CA VAL A 426 -0.05 -20.21 14.39
C VAL A 426 0.86 -21.40 14.15
N ILE A 427 1.73 -21.69 15.10
CA ILE A 427 2.67 -22.82 15.10
C ILE A 427 2.26 -23.79 16.21
N LYS A 428 2.16 -25.08 15.87
CA LYS A 428 2.01 -26.18 16.83
C LYS A 428 2.93 -27.34 16.48
N GLY A 429 3.58 -27.94 17.46
CA GLY A 429 4.61 -28.98 17.27
C GLY A 429 5.67 -28.63 16.21
N GLY A 430 6.10 -27.36 16.15
CA GLY A 430 7.11 -26.87 15.21
C GLY A 430 6.65 -26.81 13.75
N LYS A 431 5.33 -26.85 13.50
CA LYS A 431 4.71 -26.80 12.18
C LYS A 431 3.66 -25.70 12.10
N ILE A 432 3.40 -25.19 10.90
CA ILE A 432 2.27 -24.29 10.66
C ILE A 432 0.97 -25.06 10.96
N ALA A 433 0.25 -24.63 11.98
CA ALA A 433 -1.06 -25.14 12.35
C ALA A 433 -2.19 -24.28 11.77
N ASN A 434 -1.96 -22.98 11.62
CA ASN A 434 -2.86 -22.07 10.92
C ASN A 434 -2.09 -20.93 10.25
N TYR A 435 -2.52 -20.50 9.07
CA TYR A 435 -1.89 -19.40 8.34
C TYR A 435 -2.90 -18.70 7.43
N HIS A 436 -3.19 -17.44 7.73
CA HIS A 436 -4.17 -16.65 6.97
C HIS A 436 -3.61 -15.28 6.59
N PRO A 437 -3.24 -15.08 5.31
CA PRO A 437 -2.92 -13.76 4.80
C PRO A 437 -4.20 -13.05 4.34
N TYR A 438 -4.39 -11.80 4.77
CA TYR A 438 -5.45 -10.91 4.30
C TYR A 438 -4.86 -9.70 3.58
N PRO A 439 -4.61 -9.82 2.26
CA PRO A 439 -4.23 -8.69 1.41
C PRO A 439 -5.36 -7.66 1.24
N PRO A 440 -5.11 -6.53 0.57
CA PRO A 440 -6.10 -5.46 0.44
C PRO A 440 -7.25 -5.81 -0.52
N THR A 441 -7.01 -6.63 -1.55
CA THR A 441 -8.07 -6.99 -2.51
C THR A 441 -9.24 -7.74 -1.87
N PRO A 442 -9.06 -8.69 -0.92
CA PRO A 442 -10.16 -9.18 -0.10
C PRO A 442 -10.99 -8.10 0.58
N TRP A 443 -10.37 -7.00 1.04
CA TRP A 443 -11.11 -5.86 1.61
C TRP A 443 -11.87 -5.07 0.56
N ASN A 444 -11.28 -4.85 -0.62
CA ASN A 444 -11.94 -4.03 -1.64
C ASN A 444 -12.97 -4.80 -2.48
N ALA A 445 -12.70 -6.07 -2.77
CA ALA A 445 -13.44 -6.90 -3.73
C ALA A 445 -14.38 -7.91 -3.08
N ASN A 446 -14.57 -7.83 -1.76
CA ASN A 446 -15.49 -8.75 -1.11
C ASN A 446 -16.92 -8.57 -1.59
N PRO A 447 -17.69 -9.66 -1.60
CA PRO A 447 -19.10 -9.60 -1.90
C PRO A 447 -19.89 -9.10 -0.68
N THR A 448 -21.21 -9.00 -0.86
CA THR A 448 -22.15 -8.75 0.22
C THR A 448 -21.99 -9.79 1.33
N ASP A 449 -21.92 -9.32 2.58
CA ASP A 449 -21.72 -10.17 3.75
C ASP A 449 -23.03 -10.77 4.29
N SER A 450 -22.93 -11.58 5.35
CA SER A 450 -24.06 -12.19 6.04
C SER A 450 -25.04 -11.19 6.69
N TYR A 451 -24.68 -9.92 6.82
CA TYR A 451 -25.54 -8.85 7.30
C TYR A 451 -26.18 -8.04 6.15
N GLY A 452 -25.91 -8.40 4.89
CA GLY A 452 -26.42 -7.71 3.72
C GLY A 452 -25.64 -6.44 3.37
N THR A 453 -24.46 -6.22 3.94
CA THR A 453 -23.63 -5.04 3.62
C THR A 453 -22.74 -5.33 2.41
N PRO A 454 -22.86 -4.57 1.30
CA PRO A 454 -22.04 -4.75 0.11
C PRO A 454 -20.57 -4.38 0.37
N GLY A 455 -19.67 -5.00 -0.39
CA GLY A 455 -18.25 -4.69 -0.34
C GLY A 455 -17.88 -3.40 -1.09
N PRO A 456 -16.60 -2.99 -1.02
CA PRO A 456 -16.17 -1.72 -1.60
C PRO A 456 -16.41 -1.53 -3.08
N TYR A 457 -16.11 -2.52 -3.91
CA TYR A 457 -16.35 -2.42 -5.34
C TYR A 457 -17.84 -2.36 -5.67
N GLU A 458 -18.68 -3.16 -5.00
CA GLU A 458 -20.12 -3.19 -5.25
C GLU A 458 -20.76 -1.84 -4.93
N ASP A 459 -20.50 -1.28 -3.74
CA ASP A 459 -21.10 -0.01 -3.35
C ASP A 459 -20.49 1.20 -4.08
N ALA A 460 -19.18 1.21 -4.40
CA ALA A 460 -18.61 2.27 -5.24
C ALA A 460 -19.24 2.31 -6.65
N VAL A 461 -19.47 1.15 -7.27
CA VAL A 461 -20.08 1.06 -8.60
C VAL A 461 -21.56 1.43 -8.56
N GLN A 462 -22.30 1.04 -7.52
CA GLN A 462 -23.70 1.45 -7.35
C GLN A 462 -23.88 2.97 -7.20
N ASN A 463 -22.86 3.65 -6.68
CA ASN A 463 -22.85 5.10 -6.49
C ASN A 463 -22.32 5.90 -7.71
N THR A 464 -21.93 5.23 -8.80
CA THR A 464 -21.29 5.85 -9.99
C THR A 464 -22.27 6.29 -11.07
#